data_AF-A0A9X2HK45-F1
#
_entry.id   AF-A0A9X2HK45-F1
#
_cell.length_a   1.000
_cell.length_b   1.000
_cell.length_c   1.000
_cell.angle_alpha   90.00
_cell.angle_beta   90.00
_cell.angle_gamma   90.00
#
_symmetry.space_group_name_H-M   'P 1'
#
loop_
_entity.id
_entity.type
_entity.pdbx_description
1 polymer ?
#
loop_
_entity_poly.entity_id
_entity_poly.type
_entity_poly.pdbx_seq_one_letter_code
_entity_poly.pdbx_strand_id
1 'polypeptide(L)'
;MYQGAVQDLIDELGRLPGVGPKSAQRIAFYILNSPAEEMEKLAGAITMVKSKVSFCEICGNISEAPKCSICRDARRDSSIICVVEEPKDVSAIERTGSFSGRYHVLGGSIDPMQGIGPERLRVRELVTRLSDESVQEIILAMDPNLEGEATATYLSRMLTPIGVTVSRLASGLPVGGDLEYADEITLGRAMEGRRILTAGQRRAQPAQPAQRSMDEELAEDAAAADAASEPAQAPGASGSEELDGASASGSPDAGTAPGQDANPDSDADADDAPLTGSGPAAQDSGTDDAGAENPTQDPAPQAPPADPYRRYPTPRRGEKFANPWAD
;
A
#
# COMPACT_ATOMS: atom_id res chain seq x y z
N MET A 1 -11.66 30.64 -15.12
CA MET A 1 -11.09 31.99 -15.38
C MET A 1 -10.41 32.04 -16.76
N TYR A 2 -10.28 30.90 -17.44
CA TYR A 2 -9.92 30.81 -18.85
C TYR A 2 -11.14 30.34 -19.64
N GLN A 3 -11.09 30.38 -20.97
CA GLN A 3 -12.16 29.90 -21.87
C GLN A 3 -11.57 29.02 -22.98
N GLY A 4 -12.35 28.05 -23.44
CA GLY A 4 -11.92 27.07 -24.45
C GLY A 4 -10.76 26.20 -23.97
N ALA A 5 -9.95 25.72 -24.92
CA ALA A 5 -8.96 24.66 -24.75
C ALA A 5 -8.01 24.80 -23.54
N VAL A 6 -7.68 26.04 -23.11
CA VAL A 6 -6.83 26.26 -21.93
C VAL A 6 -7.55 25.86 -20.63
N GLN A 7 -8.86 26.13 -20.51
CA GLN A 7 -9.64 25.72 -19.33
C GLN A 7 -9.85 24.20 -19.34
N ASP A 8 -10.15 23.62 -20.52
CA ASP A 8 -10.34 22.17 -20.68
C ASP A 8 -9.08 21.39 -20.28
N LEU A 9 -7.90 21.84 -20.73
CA LEU A 9 -6.61 21.25 -20.36
C LEU A 9 -6.33 21.35 -18.85
N ILE A 10 -6.64 22.48 -18.22
CA ILE A 10 -6.50 22.66 -16.76
C ILE A 10 -7.42 21.70 -16.00
N ASP A 11 -8.66 21.54 -16.46
CA ASP A 11 -9.66 20.71 -15.79
C ASP A 11 -9.34 19.20 -15.91
N GLU A 12 -8.82 18.74 -17.06
CA GLU A 12 -8.36 17.35 -17.21
C GLU A 12 -7.05 17.08 -16.47
N LEU A 13 -6.07 17.99 -16.51
CA LEU A 13 -4.85 17.87 -15.71
C LEU A 13 -5.16 17.85 -14.20
N GLY A 14 -6.14 18.64 -13.75
CA GLY A 14 -6.59 18.70 -12.37
C GLY A 14 -7.32 17.45 -11.85
N ARG A 15 -7.63 16.48 -12.73
CA ARG A 15 -8.15 15.16 -12.34
C ARG A 15 -7.05 14.14 -12.03
N LEU A 16 -5.80 14.43 -12.40
CA LEU A 16 -4.69 13.52 -12.17
C LEU A 16 -4.31 13.49 -10.67
N PRO A 17 -4.03 12.30 -10.10
CA PRO A 17 -3.64 12.20 -8.69
C PRO A 17 -2.36 13.01 -8.42
N GLY A 18 -2.39 13.83 -7.37
CA GLY A 18 -1.29 14.73 -7.00
C GLY A 18 -1.27 16.08 -7.74
N VAL A 19 -2.14 16.31 -8.74
CA VAL A 19 -2.18 17.57 -9.50
C VAL A 19 -3.33 18.46 -9.03
N GLY A 20 -3.04 19.35 -8.06
CA GLY A 20 -4.02 20.37 -7.63
C GLY A 20 -4.24 21.48 -8.68
N PRO A 21 -5.32 22.29 -8.59
CA PRO A 21 -5.68 23.28 -9.62
C PRO A 21 -4.57 24.28 -9.99
N LYS A 22 -3.76 24.72 -9.00
CA LYS A 22 -2.61 25.61 -9.24
C LYS A 22 -1.49 24.90 -10.03
N SER A 23 -1.24 23.62 -9.77
CA SER A 23 -0.28 22.82 -10.54
C SER A 23 -0.79 22.53 -11.94
N ALA A 24 -2.07 22.18 -12.10
CA ALA A 24 -2.71 22.00 -13.41
C ALA A 24 -2.58 23.27 -14.28
N GLN A 25 -2.88 24.44 -13.71
CA GLN A 25 -2.67 25.73 -14.38
C GLN A 25 -1.20 25.93 -14.77
N ARG A 26 -0.24 25.70 -13.87
CA ARG A 26 1.19 25.85 -14.18
C ARG A 26 1.65 24.91 -15.31
N ILE A 27 1.18 23.67 -15.33
CA ILE A 27 1.48 22.69 -16.37
C ILE A 27 0.83 23.10 -17.71
N ALA A 28 -0.43 23.55 -17.71
CA ALA A 28 -1.10 24.02 -18.92
C ALA A 28 -0.40 25.24 -19.56
N PHE A 29 0.08 26.19 -18.75
CA PHE A 29 0.88 27.31 -19.25
C PHE A 29 2.31 26.91 -19.66
N TYR A 30 2.90 25.85 -19.10
CA TYR A 30 4.14 25.28 -19.63
C TYR A 30 3.91 24.69 -21.03
N ILE A 31 2.90 23.82 -21.18
CA ILE A 31 2.48 23.22 -22.46
C ILE A 31 2.23 24.28 -23.55
N LEU A 32 1.58 25.39 -23.19
CA LEU A 32 1.30 26.50 -24.11
C LEU A 32 2.56 27.25 -24.61
N ASN A 33 3.64 27.25 -23.82
CA ASN A 33 4.89 27.94 -24.16
C ASN A 33 5.98 26.99 -24.72
N SER A 34 5.80 25.67 -24.63
CA SER A 34 6.71 24.68 -25.20
C SER A 34 6.59 24.57 -26.73
N PRO A 35 7.64 24.10 -27.43
CA PRO A 35 7.58 23.82 -28.86
C PRO A 35 6.51 22.77 -29.21
N ALA A 36 5.79 22.96 -30.32
CA ALA A 36 4.72 22.06 -30.75
C ALA A 36 5.19 20.59 -30.90
N GLU A 37 6.38 20.36 -31.46
CA GLU A 37 6.95 19.02 -31.64
C GLU A 37 7.17 18.27 -30.32
N GLU A 38 7.48 18.98 -29.23
CA GLU A 38 7.63 18.37 -27.90
C GLU A 38 6.26 17.97 -27.32
N MET A 39 5.25 18.83 -27.50
CA MET A 39 3.90 18.58 -27.01
C MET A 39 3.19 17.49 -27.82
N GLU A 40 3.46 17.39 -29.12
CA GLU A 40 3.03 16.27 -29.96
C GLU A 40 3.64 14.93 -29.50
N LYS A 41 4.93 14.90 -29.15
CA LYS A 41 5.58 13.71 -28.57
C LYS A 41 4.94 13.31 -27.23
N LEU A 42 4.66 14.28 -26.36
CA LEU A 42 3.99 14.04 -25.08
C LEU A 42 2.57 13.48 -25.26
N ALA A 43 1.75 14.11 -26.11
CA ALA A 43 0.41 13.63 -26.43
C ALA A 43 0.44 12.22 -27.05
N GLY A 44 1.36 12.00 -28.00
CA GLY A 44 1.58 10.69 -28.61
C GLY A 44 1.97 9.61 -27.60
N ALA A 45 2.80 9.92 -26.60
CA ALA A 45 3.17 8.98 -25.53
C ALA A 45 1.97 8.59 -24.65
N ILE A 46 1.12 9.55 -24.28
CA ILE A 46 -0.12 9.30 -23.49
C ILE A 46 -1.05 8.35 -24.26
N THR A 47 -1.30 8.63 -25.55
CA THR A 47 -2.12 7.79 -26.41
C THR A 47 -1.48 6.41 -26.66
N MET A 48 -0.15 6.34 -26.78
CA MET A 48 0.56 5.07 -27.00
C MET A 48 0.45 4.14 -25.79
N VAL A 49 0.61 4.65 -24.56
CA VAL A 49 0.42 3.85 -23.34
C VAL A 49 -1.01 3.32 -23.28
N LYS A 50 -2.02 4.17 -23.49
CA LYS A 50 -3.43 3.76 -23.45
C LYS A 50 -3.84 2.76 -24.54
N SER A 51 -3.15 2.70 -25.67
CA SER A 51 -3.52 1.86 -26.83
C SER A 51 -2.72 0.56 -26.95
N LYS A 52 -1.42 0.57 -26.63
CA LYS A 52 -0.55 -0.62 -26.80
C LYS A 52 -0.41 -1.46 -25.56
N VAL A 53 -0.41 -0.84 -24.39
CA VAL A 53 -0.06 -1.51 -23.15
C VAL A 53 -1.33 -2.13 -22.55
N SER A 54 -1.20 -3.33 -22.00
CA SER A 54 -2.28 -4.14 -21.46
C SER A 54 -1.79 -4.96 -20.26
N PHE A 55 -2.62 -5.87 -19.75
CA PHE A 55 -2.24 -6.80 -18.68
C PHE A 55 -1.89 -8.18 -19.25
N CYS A 56 -0.79 -8.73 -18.75
CA CYS A 56 -0.33 -10.08 -19.03
C CYS A 56 -1.38 -11.12 -18.64
N GLU A 57 -1.74 -11.99 -19.58
CA GLU A 57 -2.73 -13.07 -19.42
C GLU A 57 -2.39 -14.04 -18.29
N ILE A 58 -1.10 -14.20 -17.96
CA ILE A 58 -0.62 -15.14 -16.94
C ILE A 58 -0.53 -14.50 -15.55
N CYS A 59 -0.03 -13.27 -15.45
CA CYS A 59 0.37 -12.69 -14.16
C CYS A 59 -0.24 -11.33 -13.84
N GLY A 60 -1.07 -10.75 -14.69
CA GLY A 60 -1.66 -9.43 -14.46
C GLY A 60 -0.66 -8.27 -14.49
N ASN A 61 0.64 -8.49 -14.70
CA ASN A 61 1.62 -7.42 -14.85
C ASN A 61 1.47 -6.70 -16.20
N ILE A 62 1.90 -5.44 -16.26
CA ILE A 62 1.81 -4.57 -17.43
C ILE A 62 2.72 -5.07 -18.57
N SER A 63 2.23 -5.05 -19.82
CA SER A 63 3.05 -5.33 -21.02
C SER A 63 2.41 -4.82 -22.32
N GLU A 64 3.21 -4.60 -23.38
CA GLU A 64 2.74 -4.38 -24.76
C GLU A 64 2.39 -5.69 -25.50
N ALA A 65 2.59 -6.85 -24.87
CA ALA A 65 2.35 -8.16 -25.48
C ALA A 65 1.51 -9.06 -24.54
N PRO A 66 0.79 -10.07 -25.05
CA PRO A 66 -0.09 -10.93 -24.24
C PRO A 66 0.57 -11.57 -23.01
N LYS A 67 1.88 -11.84 -23.11
CA LYS A 67 2.73 -12.32 -21.99
C LYS A 67 3.83 -11.30 -21.72
N CYS A 68 3.98 -10.85 -20.48
CA CYS A 68 5.04 -9.90 -20.09
C CYS A 68 6.45 -10.49 -20.23
N SER A 69 7.47 -9.62 -20.27
CA SER A 69 8.89 -10.03 -20.36
C SER A 69 9.28 -11.08 -19.33
N ILE A 70 8.86 -10.92 -18.07
CA ILE A 70 9.16 -11.84 -16.96
C ILE A 70 8.53 -13.23 -17.21
N CYS A 71 7.30 -13.30 -17.72
CA CYS A 71 6.66 -14.58 -18.03
C CYS A 71 7.20 -15.27 -19.30
N ARG A 72 7.88 -14.52 -20.17
CA ARG A 72 8.55 -15.08 -21.37
C ARG A 72 10.00 -15.52 -21.11
N ASP A 73 10.62 -15.08 -20.01
CA ASP A 73 12.00 -15.42 -19.69
C ASP A 73 12.10 -16.84 -19.12
N ALA A 74 12.67 -17.75 -19.92
CA ALA A 74 12.87 -19.15 -19.55
C ALA A 74 13.91 -19.35 -18.43
N ARG A 75 14.68 -18.32 -18.06
CA ARG A 75 15.65 -18.36 -16.96
C ARG A 75 15.00 -18.11 -15.58
N ARG A 76 13.73 -17.66 -15.55
CA ARG A 76 12.98 -17.38 -14.32
C ARG A 76 12.37 -18.65 -13.76
N ASP A 77 12.57 -18.86 -12.46
CA ASP A 77 12.05 -20.01 -11.74
C ASP A 77 10.52 -20.02 -11.78
N SER A 78 9.93 -21.13 -12.24
CA SER A 78 8.48 -21.32 -12.28
C SER A 78 7.90 -21.88 -10.99
N SER A 79 8.74 -22.42 -10.10
CA SER A 79 8.32 -23.04 -8.84
C SER A 79 7.99 -22.03 -7.74
N ILE A 80 8.42 -20.77 -7.88
CA ILE A 80 8.22 -19.69 -6.90
C ILE A 80 7.40 -18.56 -7.52
N ILE A 81 6.29 -18.20 -6.89
CA ILE A 81 5.41 -17.09 -7.30
C ILE A 81 5.36 -16.00 -6.21
N CYS A 82 5.80 -14.80 -6.53
CA CYS A 82 5.63 -13.61 -5.70
C CYS A 82 4.31 -12.90 -6.03
N VAL A 83 3.39 -12.86 -5.08
CA VAL A 83 2.06 -12.25 -5.21
C VAL A 83 2.10 -10.83 -4.68
N VAL A 84 1.75 -9.85 -5.52
CA VAL A 84 1.75 -8.41 -5.21
C VAL A 84 0.39 -7.79 -5.50
N GLU A 85 0.12 -6.62 -4.91
CA GLU A 85 -1.12 -5.87 -5.15
C GLU A 85 -1.14 -5.26 -6.54
N GLU A 86 -0.08 -4.57 -6.94
CA GLU A 86 -0.05 -3.72 -8.14
C GLU A 86 1.21 -3.91 -9.02
N PRO A 87 1.15 -3.55 -10.32
CA PRO A 87 2.31 -3.67 -11.23
C PRO A 87 3.53 -2.81 -10.83
N LYS A 88 3.32 -1.74 -10.06
CA LYS A 88 4.39 -0.88 -9.54
C LYS A 88 5.30 -1.65 -8.54
N ASP A 89 4.72 -2.62 -7.83
CA ASP A 89 5.38 -3.39 -6.78
C ASP A 89 6.30 -4.44 -7.40
N VAL A 90 5.89 -5.04 -8.53
CA VAL A 90 6.78 -5.85 -9.38
C VAL A 90 8.03 -5.05 -9.75
N SER A 91 7.85 -3.80 -10.18
CA SER A 91 8.95 -2.90 -10.53
C SER A 91 9.81 -2.50 -9.33
N ALA A 92 9.27 -2.51 -8.11
CA ALA A 92 10.03 -2.27 -6.89
C ALA A 92 10.89 -3.49 -6.50
N ILE A 93 10.31 -4.69 -6.53
CA ILE A 93 11.02 -5.93 -6.19
C ILE A 93 12.09 -6.25 -7.24
N GLU A 94 11.80 -6.11 -8.54
CA GLU A 94 12.78 -6.35 -9.62
C GLU A 94 14.02 -5.44 -9.49
N ARG A 95 13.86 -4.19 -9.04
CA ARG A 95 14.98 -3.25 -8.81
C ARG A 95 15.96 -3.72 -7.71
N THR A 96 15.56 -4.65 -6.85
CA THR A 96 16.46 -5.26 -5.86
C THR A 96 17.44 -6.29 -6.46
N GLY A 97 17.17 -6.79 -7.68
CA GLY A 97 17.90 -7.89 -8.30
C GLY A 97 17.88 -9.22 -7.51
N SER A 98 17.12 -9.30 -6.41
CA SER A 98 17.25 -10.35 -5.39
C SER A 98 16.19 -11.45 -5.52
N PHE A 99 15.26 -11.34 -6.47
CA PHE A 99 14.22 -12.31 -6.75
C PHE A 99 14.30 -12.80 -8.20
N SER A 100 14.32 -14.12 -8.38
CA SER A 100 14.46 -14.80 -9.69
C SER A 100 13.23 -15.60 -10.12
N GLY A 101 12.18 -15.65 -9.28
CA GLY A 101 10.93 -16.33 -9.59
C GLY A 101 10.00 -15.53 -10.51
N ARG A 102 8.72 -15.93 -10.53
CA ARG A 102 7.66 -15.26 -11.30
C ARG A 102 6.75 -14.45 -10.38
N TYR A 103 5.97 -13.55 -10.98
CA TYR A 103 5.00 -12.73 -10.23
C TYR A 103 3.55 -13.16 -10.46
N HIS A 104 2.68 -12.65 -9.62
CA HIS A 104 1.24 -12.56 -9.83
C HIS A 104 0.73 -11.23 -9.25
N VAL A 105 0.00 -10.43 -10.04
CA VAL A 105 -0.53 -9.13 -9.65
C VAL A 105 -2.03 -9.27 -9.42
N LEU A 106 -2.49 -8.96 -8.20
CA LEU A 106 -3.89 -9.10 -7.81
C LEU A 106 -4.80 -8.02 -8.41
N GLY A 107 -4.26 -6.82 -8.67
CA GLY A 107 -5.03 -5.65 -9.12
C GLY A 107 -5.52 -4.76 -7.97
N GLY A 108 -4.93 -4.90 -6.79
CA GLY A 108 -5.29 -4.24 -5.54
C GLY A 108 -5.34 -5.21 -4.36
N SER A 109 -5.88 -4.73 -3.24
CA SER A 109 -6.14 -5.47 -2.00
C SER A 109 -7.64 -5.50 -1.68
N ILE A 110 -8.03 -6.33 -0.71
CA ILE A 110 -9.39 -6.46 -0.19
C ILE A 110 -9.66 -5.25 0.71
N ASP A 111 -10.64 -4.44 0.31
CA ASP A 111 -11.07 -3.24 1.03
C ASP A 111 -12.59 -3.33 1.30
N PRO A 112 -13.00 -3.73 2.52
CA PRO A 112 -14.40 -3.79 2.91
C PRO A 112 -15.10 -2.42 2.92
N MET A 113 -14.37 -1.32 3.12
CA MET A 113 -14.92 0.04 3.18
C MET A 113 -15.31 0.56 1.79
N GLN A 114 -14.55 0.18 0.76
CA GLN A 114 -14.86 0.46 -0.65
C GLN A 114 -15.68 -0.65 -1.34
N GLY A 115 -16.02 -1.72 -0.61
CA GLY A 115 -16.77 -2.86 -1.16
C GLY A 115 -15.98 -3.68 -2.19
N ILE A 116 -14.65 -3.75 -2.02
CA ILE A 116 -13.73 -4.51 -2.87
C ILE A 116 -13.48 -5.87 -2.20
N GLY A 117 -14.24 -6.88 -2.61
CA GLY A 117 -14.03 -8.26 -2.20
C GLY A 117 -13.03 -9.01 -3.11
N PRO A 118 -12.61 -10.23 -2.71
CA PRO A 118 -11.65 -11.04 -3.47
C PRO A 118 -12.14 -11.40 -4.89
N GLU A 119 -13.45 -11.37 -5.14
CA GLU A 119 -14.04 -11.57 -6.46
C GLU A 119 -13.76 -10.45 -7.47
N ARG A 120 -13.28 -9.28 -7.01
CA ARG A 120 -12.81 -8.16 -7.83
C ARG A 120 -11.29 -8.18 -8.07
N LEU A 121 -10.58 -9.10 -7.43
CA LEU A 121 -9.13 -9.29 -7.55
C LEU A 121 -8.83 -10.54 -8.39
N ARG A 122 -7.61 -10.64 -8.94
CA ARG A 122 -7.16 -11.77 -9.77
C ARG A 122 -6.87 -13.06 -9.00
N VAL A 123 -7.59 -13.31 -7.91
CA VAL A 123 -7.40 -14.46 -7.02
C VAL A 123 -7.75 -15.78 -7.72
N ARG A 124 -8.74 -15.78 -8.62
CA ARG A 124 -9.14 -16.99 -9.37
C ARG A 124 -8.03 -17.44 -10.34
N GLU A 125 -7.40 -16.48 -11.02
CA GLU A 125 -6.28 -16.73 -11.93
C GLU A 125 -5.04 -17.22 -11.18
N LEU A 126 -4.81 -16.74 -9.95
CA LEU A 126 -3.77 -17.30 -9.07
C LEU A 126 -4.05 -18.78 -8.78
N VAL A 127 -5.25 -19.14 -8.30
CA VAL A 127 -5.61 -20.54 -7.99
C VAL A 127 -5.52 -21.44 -9.23
N THR A 128 -5.91 -20.93 -10.40
CA THR A 128 -5.78 -21.66 -11.68
C THR A 128 -4.32 -21.97 -12.01
N ARG A 129 -3.39 -21.06 -11.72
CA ARG A 129 -1.94 -21.29 -11.89
C ARG A 129 -1.34 -22.30 -10.90
N LEU A 130 -2.00 -22.50 -9.76
CA LEU A 130 -1.60 -23.44 -8.71
C LEU A 130 -2.23 -24.84 -8.88
N SER A 131 -3.03 -25.03 -9.93
CA SER A 131 -3.53 -26.36 -10.33
C SER A 131 -2.45 -27.21 -11.01
N ASP A 132 -1.28 -26.60 -11.30
CA ASP A 132 -0.07 -27.26 -11.76
C ASP A 132 0.87 -27.47 -10.55
N GLU A 133 1.18 -28.73 -10.22
CA GLU A 133 2.01 -29.13 -9.07
C GLU A 133 3.48 -28.65 -9.16
N SER A 134 3.89 -28.00 -10.25
CA SER A 134 5.23 -27.41 -10.37
C SER A 134 5.50 -26.22 -9.44
N VAL A 135 4.45 -25.58 -8.88
CA VAL A 135 4.60 -24.45 -7.93
C VAL A 135 4.79 -24.96 -6.50
N GLN A 136 5.93 -24.67 -5.91
CA GLN A 136 6.32 -25.11 -4.56
C GLN A 136 6.19 -24.02 -3.50
N GLU A 137 6.37 -22.74 -3.88
CA GLU A 137 6.30 -21.59 -2.97
C GLU A 137 5.49 -20.41 -3.54
N ILE A 138 4.72 -19.78 -2.66
CA ILE A 138 4.05 -18.50 -2.87
C ILE A 138 4.56 -17.51 -1.83
N ILE A 139 5.18 -16.42 -2.28
CA ILE A 139 5.60 -15.31 -1.44
C ILE A 139 4.50 -14.25 -1.47
N LEU A 140 3.90 -13.94 -0.32
CA LEU A 140 2.95 -12.85 -0.17
C LEU A 140 3.71 -11.54 0.05
N ALA A 141 3.73 -10.70 -0.99
CA ALA A 141 4.42 -9.41 -1.07
C ALA A 141 3.40 -8.27 -1.18
N MET A 142 2.55 -8.19 -0.16
CA MET A 142 1.51 -7.18 0.02
C MET A 142 2.02 -6.08 0.95
N ASP A 143 1.46 -4.88 0.86
CA ASP A 143 1.88 -3.77 1.72
C ASP A 143 1.58 -4.09 3.21
N PRO A 144 2.40 -3.61 4.17
CA PRO A 144 2.22 -3.90 5.60
C PRO A 144 1.10 -3.06 6.26
N ASN A 145 0.10 -2.63 5.48
CA ASN A 145 -1.08 -1.86 5.89
C ASN A 145 -2.28 -2.79 6.21
N LEU A 146 -3.42 -2.23 6.61
CA LEU A 146 -4.57 -3.02 7.07
C LEU A 146 -5.16 -3.91 5.96
N GLU A 147 -5.24 -3.38 4.75
CA GLU A 147 -5.83 -3.99 3.56
C GLU A 147 -4.94 -5.14 3.02
N GLY A 148 -3.63 -4.91 2.95
CA GLY A 148 -2.61 -5.90 2.60
C GLY A 148 -2.48 -7.00 3.65
N GLU A 149 -2.56 -6.67 4.95
CA GLU A 149 -2.64 -7.65 6.05
C GLU A 149 -3.88 -8.54 5.97
N ALA A 150 -5.06 -7.94 5.73
CA ALA A 150 -6.31 -8.66 5.55
C ALA A 150 -6.24 -9.60 4.33
N THR A 151 -5.69 -9.11 3.21
CA THR A 151 -5.60 -9.88 1.96
C THR A 151 -4.57 -10.99 2.04
N ALA A 152 -3.40 -10.76 2.65
CA ALA A 152 -2.40 -11.79 2.87
C ALA A 152 -2.92 -12.89 3.82
N THR A 153 -3.65 -12.51 4.87
CA THR A 153 -4.30 -13.47 5.79
C THR A 153 -5.38 -14.29 5.07
N TYR A 154 -6.18 -13.66 4.21
CA TYR A 154 -7.18 -14.33 3.37
C TYR A 154 -6.53 -15.33 2.42
N LEU A 155 -5.52 -14.90 1.66
CA LEU A 155 -4.78 -15.76 0.73
C LEU A 155 -4.11 -16.93 1.44
N SER A 156 -3.39 -16.69 2.54
CA SER A 156 -2.76 -17.74 3.33
C SER A 156 -3.76 -18.84 3.73
N ARG A 157 -4.92 -18.47 4.29
CA ARG A 157 -5.98 -19.44 4.67
C ARG A 157 -6.58 -20.18 3.48
N MET A 158 -6.75 -19.50 2.35
CA MET A 158 -7.30 -20.07 1.12
C MET A 158 -6.31 -21.04 0.43
N LEU A 159 -5.01 -20.80 0.56
CA LEU A 159 -3.95 -21.57 -0.08
C LEU A 159 -3.52 -22.81 0.73
N THR A 160 -3.72 -22.81 2.05
CA THR A 160 -3.40 -23.97 2.94
C THR A 160 -3.91 -25.33 2.41
N PRO A 161 -5.16 -25.48 1.91
CA PRO A 161 -5.66 -26.77 1.42
C PRO A 161 -4.98 -27.26 0.13
N ILE A 162 -4.27 -26.39 -0.60
CA ILE A 162 -3.54 -26.73 -1.83
C ILE A 162 -2.19 -27.40 -1.49
N GLY A 163 -1.66 -27.19 -0.27
CA GLY A 163 -0.40 -27.80 0.17
C GLY A 163 0.88 -27.11 -0.31
N VAL A 164 0.76 -25.97 -1.00
CA VAL A 164 1.88 -25.11 -1.41
C VAL A 164 2.50 -24.38 -0.21
N THR A 165 3.81 -24.16 -0.23
CA THR A 165 4.48 -23.35 0.81
C THR A 165 4.03 -21.89 0.67
N VAL A 166 3.49 -21.29 1.72
CA VAL A 166 3.14 -19.87 1.73
C VAL A 166 4.08 -19.13 2.67
N SER A 167 4.89 -18.24 2.12
CA SER A 167 5.77 -17.34 2.86
C SER A 167 5.28 -15.89 2.74
N ARG A 168 5.87 -15.00 3.53
CA ARG A 168 5.56 -13.56 3.51
C ARG A 168 6.87 -12.77 3.57
N LEU A 169 6.88 -11.57 2.97
CA LEU A 169 7.97 -10.62 3.18
C LEU A 169 8.17 -10.35 4.68
N ALA A 170 9.43 -10.18 5.08
CA ALA A 170 9.79 -9.91 6.46
C ALA A 170 9.32 -8.50 6.89
N SER A 171 8.63 -8.41 8.02
CA SER A 171 8.29 -7.15 8.67
C SER A 171 9.43 -6.74 9.61
N GLY A 172 9.88 -5.49 9.55
CA GLY A 172 10.92 -4.98 10.43
C GLY A 172 11.46 -3.61 10.02
N LEU A 173 12.62 -3.26 10.60
CA LEU A 173 13.23 -1.95 10.45
C LEU A 173 13.89 -1.76 9.06
N PRO A 174 13.83 -0.56 8.47
CA PRO A 174 14.55 -0.24 7.24
C PRO A 174 16.07 -0.20 7.49
N VAL A 175 16.86 -0.54 6.46
CA VAL A 175 18.32 -0.43 6.52
C VAL A 175 18.71 1.04 6.62
N GLY A 176 19.51 1.38 7.64
CA GLY A 176 19.99 2.76 7.87
C GLY A 176 19.01 3.67 8.62
N GLY A 177 17.90 3.14 9.17
CA GLY A 177 17.06 3.86 10.12
C GLY A 177 17.49 3.63 11.58
N ASP A 178 17.40 4.68 12.40
CA ASP A 178 17.68 4.59 13.84
C ASP A 178 16.46 4.08 14.63
N LEU A 179 16.72 3.37 15.72
CA LEU A 179 15.70 2.73 16.55
C LEU A 179 14.76 3.76 17.22
N GLU A 180 15.26 4.96 17.51
CA GLU A 180 14.50 6.02 18.18
C GLU A 180 13.43 6.67 17.29
N TYR A 181 13.53 6.53 15.97
CA TYR A 181 12.55 7.04 15.00
C TYR A 181 11.61 5.95 14.44
N ALA A 182 11.77 4.71 14.89
CA ALA A 182 10.90 3.60 14.49
C ALA A 182 9.62 3.57 15.32
N ASP A 183 8.49 3.28 14.67
CA ASP A 183 7.21 3.14 15.38
C ASP A 183 7.15 1.84 16.21
N GLU A 184 6.36 1.87 17.28
CA GLU A 184 6.23 0.77 18.24
C GLU A 184 5.72 -0.53 17.60
N ILE A 185 4.92 -0.46 16.53
CA ILE A 185 4.36 -1.63 15.85
C ILE A 185 5.44 -2.30 15.00
N THR A 186 6.23 -1.51 14.26
CA THR A 186 7.40 -2.01 13.51
C THR A 186 8.47 -2.56 14.45
N LEU A 187 8.72 -1.92 15.59
CA LEU A 187 9.62 -2.42 16.63
C LEU A 187 9.13 -3.76 17.21
N GLY A 188 7.84 -3.87 17.55
CA GLY A 188 7.23 -5.11 18.01
C GLY A 188 7.38 -6.24 16.99
N ARG A 189 7.02 -5.98 15.72
CA ARG A 189 7.16 -6.93 14.60
C ARG A 189 8.62 -7.36 14.38
N ALA A 190 9.58 -6.43 14.46
CA ALA A 190 11.01 -6.73 14.34
C ALA A 190 11.53 -7.60 15.50
N MET A 191 11.02 -7.37 16.72
CA MET A 191 11.39 -8.15 17.90
C MET A 191 10.78 -9.56 17.87
N GLU A 192 9.55 -9.71 17.39
CA GLU A 192 8.92 -11.02 17.14
C GLU A 192 9.67 -11.80 16.05
N GLY A 193 9.91 -11.16 14.90
CA GLY A 193 10.61 -11.73 13.75
C GLY A 193 12.14 -11.83 13.86
N ARG A 194 12.72 -11.58 15.05
CA ARG A 194 14.18 -11.50 15.23
C ARG A 194 14.87 -12.82 14.86
N ARG A 195 15.98 -12.72 14.13
CA ARG A 195 16.78 -13.87 13.67
C ARG A 195 17.86 -14.22 14.69
N ILE A 196 17.95 -15.49 15.08
CA ILE A 196 19.03 -15.98 15.94
C ILE A 196 20.31 -16.12 15.11
N LEU A 197 21.33 -15.32 15.42
CA LEU A 197 22.64 -15.40 14.77
C LEU A 197 23.52 -16.52 15.35
N THR A 198 23.42 -16.75 16.66
CA THR A 198 24.17 -17.79 17.38
C THR A 198 23.28 -18.42 18.44
N ALA A 199 23.14 -19.75 18.42
CA ALA A 199 22.41 -20.47 19.47
C ALA A 199 23.23 -20.51 20.78
N GLY A 200 22.60 -20.14 21.90
CA GLY A 200 23.26 -20.10 23.20
C GLY A 200 23.50 -21.50 23.80
N GLN A 201 24.72 -21.77 24.25
CA GLN A 201 25.08 -23.02 24.94
C GLN A 201 24.86 -22.99 26.46
N ARG A 202 24.46 -21.84 27.03
CA ARG A 202 24.14 -21.75 28.46
C ARG A 202 22.87 -22.55 28.74
N ARG A 203 22.99 -23.64 29.51
CA ARG A 203 21.82 -24.26 30.15
C ARG A 203 21.19 -23.23 31.09
N ALA A 204 19.87 -23.14 31.07
CA ALA A 204 19.14 -22.38 32.09
C ALA A 204 19.50 -22.97 33.47
N GLN A 205 20.02 -22.14 34.36
CA GLN A 205 20.18 -22.52 35.76
C GLN A 205 18.76 -22.60 36.33
N PRO A 206 18.36 -23.72 36.97
CA PRO A 206 17.02 -23.81 37.56
C PRO A 206 16.86 -22.65 38.54
N ALA A 207 15.78 -21.90 38.40
CA ALA A 207 15.49 -20.77 39.27
C ALA A 207 15.52 -21.28 40.72
N GLN A 208 16.44 -20.75 41.52
CA GLN A 208 16.48 -21.10 42.93
C GLN A 208 15.15 -20.64 43.54
N PRO A 209 14.45 -21.49 44.31
CA PRO A 209 13.26 -21.06 45.01
C PRO A 209 13.66 -19.85 45.86
N ALA A 210 12.92 -18.75 45.73
CA ALA A 210 13.16 -17.56 46.54
C ALA A 210 13.18 -17.99 48.00
N GLN A 211 14.29 -17.71 48.69
CA GLN A 211 14.39 -17.99 50.12
C GLN A 211 13.28 -17.17 50.78
N ARG A 212 12.29 -17.87 51.36
CA ARG A 212 11.28 -17.24 52.22
C ARG A 212 12.04 -16.43 53.27
N SER A 213 11.69 -15.15 53.40
CA SER A 213 12.23 -14.33 54.47
C SER A 213 11.80 -14.93 55.81
N MET A 214 12.68 -14.86 56.81
CA MET A 214 12.46 -15.40 58.15
C MET A 214 11.29 -14.76 58.92
N ASP A 215 10.55 -13.85 58.27
CA ASP A 215 9.35 -13.20 58.78
C ASP A 215 8.07 -14.06 58.63
N GLU A 216 8.03 -15.03 57.71
CA GLU A 216 6.88 -15.95 57.58
C GLU A 216 6.88 -17.07 58.64
N GLU A 217 8.05 -17.52 59.10
CA GLU A 217 8.19 -18.70 59.97
C GLU A 217 7.73 -18.46 61.42
N LEU A 218 7.58 -17.20 61.84
CA LEU A 218 7.05 -16.82 63.16
C LEU A 218 5.51 -16.72 63.22
N ALA A 219 4.82 -16.85 62.09
CA ALA A 219 3.36 -16.72 62.03
C ALA A 219 2.60 -18.06 62.17
N GLU A 220 3.22 -19.19 61.83
CA GLU A 220 2.54 -20.50 61.81
C GLU A 220 2.55 -21.23 63.17
N ASP A 221 3.48 -20.92 64.08
CA ASP A 221 3.56 -21.56 65.42
C ASP A 221 2.57 -20.97 66.45
N ALA A 222 1.98 -19.80 66.19
CA ALA A 222 1.04 -19.14 67.10
C ALA A 222 -0.42 -19.64 66.97
N ALA A 223 -0.75 -20.40 65.92
CA ALA A 223 -2.12 -20.79 65.59
C ALA A 223 -2.56 -22.15 66.15
N ALA A 224 -1.69 -22.88 66.86
CA ALA A 224 -1.94 -24.25 67.31
C ALA A 224 -2.32 -24.40 68.79
N ALA A 225 -2.46 -23.29 69.55
CA ALA A 225 -2.47 -23.32 71.02
C ALA A 225 -3.56 -22.50 71.73
N ASP A 226 -4.72 -22.23 71.12
CA ASP A 226 -5.92 -21.87 71.92
C ASP A 226 -7.25 -22.19 71.19
N ALA A 227 -7.81 -23.37 71.48
CA ALA A 227 -9.12 -23.80 70.98
C ALA A 227 -9.76 -24.88 71.87
N ALA A 228 -9.98 -24.59 73.15
CA ALA A 228 -10.83 -25.42 74.01
C ALA A 228 -11.59 -24.61 75.08
N SER A 229 -12.90 -24.88 75.19
CA SER A 229 -13.87 -24.44 76.22
C SER A 229 -14.34 -22.96 76.25
N GLU A 230 -15.56 -22.76 75.72
CA GLU A 230 -16.59 -21.81 76.16
C GLU A 230 -16.99 -22.02 77.67
N PRO A 231 -17.87 -21.21 78.35
CA PRO A 231 -18.85 -20.28 77.79
C PRO A 231 -19.25 -18.98 78.57
N ALA A 232 -20.11 -18.19 77.90
CA ALA A 232 -21.31 -17.50 78.43
C ALA A 232 -21.28 -16.04 78.96
N GLN A 233 -22.40 -15.36 78.63
CA GLN A 233 -23.04 -14.15 79.19
C GLN A 233 -22.66 -12.74 78.65
N ALA A 234 -23.68 -12.12 78.03
CA ALA A 234 -23.90 -10.68 77.84
C ALA A 234 -24.62 -10.09 79.10
N PRO A 235 -24.99 -8.77 79.23
CA PRO A 235 -25.06 -7.74 78.18
C PRO A 235 -24.70 -6.27 78.57
N GLY A 236 -24.79 -5.38 77.58
CA GLY A 236 -24.95 -3.91 77.74
C GLY A 236 -23.67 -3.09 77.50
N ALA A 237 -23.73 -1.79 77.16
CA ALA A 237 -24.82 -0.95 76.64
C ALA A 237 -24.20 0.39 76.13
N SER A 238 -24.82 1.06 75.13
CA SER A 238 -24.47 2.41 74.61
C SER A 238 -23.04 2.63 74.07
N GLY A 239 -22.76 3.56 73.14
CA GLY A 239 -23.60 4.50 72.38
C GLY A 239 -22.72 5.54 71.64
N SER A 240 -23.33 6.34 70.75
CA SER A 240 -22.82 7.61 70.15
C SER A 240 -21.49 7.58 69.34
N GLU A 241 -21.54 7.79 68.02
CA GLU A 241 -21.22 9.06 67.31
C GLU A 241 -19.72 9.11 66.88
N GLU A 242 -19.29 9.70 65.76
CA GLU A 242 -19.92 10.56 64.75
C GLU A 242 -19.26 10.37 63.36
N LEU A 243 -19.82 10.94 62.30
CA LEU A 243 -19.30 10.91 60.92
C LEU A 243 -18.66 12.26 60.55
N ASP A 244 -17.56 12.26 59.78
CA ASP A 244 -17.50 12.97 58.49
C ASP A 244 -16.15 12.81 57.78
N GLY A 245 -16.17 12.79 56.44
CA GLY A 245 -14.98 12.65 55.60
C GLY A 245 -15.24 13.10 54.16
N ALA A 246 -15.02 14.39 53.90
CA ALA A 246 -15.29 15.01 52.59
C ALA A 246 -14.08 15.04 51.65
N SER A 247 -14.38 15.03 50.35
CA SER A 247 -13.44 14.95 49.22
C SER A 247 -12.64 16.23 48.96
N ALA A 248 -11.46 16.08 48.34
CA ALA A 248 -10.97 17.02 47.33
C ALA A 248 -9.91 16.38 46.41
N SER A 249 -10.11 16.48 45.10
CA SER A 249 -9.14 16.12 44.05
C SER A 249 -8.71 17.37 43.30
N GLY A 250 -7.42 17.49 42.95
CA GLY A 250 -6.94 18.59 42.11
C GLY A 250 -5.61 18.28 41.44
N SER A 251 -5.47 18.65 40.16
CA SER A 251 -4.20 18.73 39.41
C SER A 251 -4.39 19.72 38.24
N PRO A 252 -3.41 20.60 37.95
CA PRO A 252 -3.56 21.70 36.98
C PRO A 252 -2.96 21.42 35.59
N ASP A 253 -2.96 22.45 34.77
CA ASP A 253 -2.86 22.49 33.29
C ASP A 253 -1.57 23.19 32.77
N ALA A 254 -1.42 23.26 31.44
CA ALA A 254 -0.59 24.15 30.58
C ALA A 254 0.82 23.72 30.11
N GLY A 255 1.15 23.99 28.83
CA GLY A 255 2.49 23.73 28.26
C GLY A 255 2.73 23.94 26.74
N THR A 256 2.36 25.10 26.18
CA THR A 256 2.62 25.69 24.83
C THR A 256 3.92 25.32 24.03
N ALA A 257 3.84 25.32 22.69
CA ALA A 257 4.96 25.17 21.71
C ALA A 257 5.60 26.50 21.21
N PRO A 258 6.87 26.50 20.72
CA PRO A 258 7.19 26.67 19.27
C PRO A 258 8.50 25.95 18.82
N GLY A 259 9.03 26.00 17.58
CA GLY A 259 8.49 26.44 16.27
C GLY A 259 9.53 27.07 15.28
N GLN A 260 9.72 26.47 14.09
CA GLN A 260 10.47 26.90 12.86
C GLN A 260 12.03 27.00 12.86
N ASP A 261 12.65 26.42 11.81
CA ASP A 261 13.76 26.93 10.95
C ASP A 261 14.08 25.83 9.89
N ALA A 262 14.16 26.04 8.57
CA ALA A 262 14.98 26.90 7.69
C ALA A 262 16.28 26.21 7.20
N ASN A 263 16.44 26.08 5.87
CA ASN A 263 17.66 25.58 5.19
C ASN A 263 17.79 26.25 3.80
N PRO A 264 18.89 26.94 3.48
CA PRO A 264 19.23 27.46 2.15
C PRO A 264 20.45 26.76 1.51
N ASP A 265 20.70 27.09 0.23
CA ASP A 265 21.96 26.91 -0.54
C ASP A 265 22.39 25.45 -0.89
N SER A 266 23.07 25.15 -2.02
CA SER A 266 23.50 25.94 -3.18
C SER A 266 23.77 25.08 -4.45
N ASP A 267 23.69 25.75 -5.61
CA ASP A 267 24.49 25.68 -6.85
C ASP A 267 25.25 24.40 -7.31
N ALA A 268 25.08 24.06 -8.60
CA ALA A 268 26.16 23.63 -9.50
C ALA A 268 25.78 23.81 -10.99
N ASP A 269 26.62 24.50 -11.75
CA ASP A 269 26.45 24.84 -13.17
C ASP A 269 26.72 23.67 -14.15
N ALA A 270 26.20 23.79 -15.38
CA ALA A 270 26.83 23.23 -16.58
C ALA A 270 26.42 24.03 -17.84
N ASP A 271 27.41 24.50 -18.60
CA ASP A 271 27.26 25.29 -19.83
C ASP A 271 26.59 24.54 -20.99
N ASP A 272 25.90 25.28 -21.87
CA ASP A 272 25.67 24.86 -23.26
C ASP A 272 25.88 26.06 -24.21
N ALA A 273 26.57 25.81 -25.33
CA ALA A 273 26.96 26.82 -26.31
C ALA A 273 26.73 26.28 -27.74
N PRO A 274 26.27 27.14 -28.67
CA PRO A 274 25.45 26.68 -29.78
C PRO A 274 26.23 26.13 -30.97
N LEU A 275 25.63 25.20 -31.70
CA LEU A 275 26.05 24.81 -33.06
C LEU A 275 25.00 25.15 -34.12
N THR A 276 25.51 25.45 -35.30
CA THR A 276 24.85 26.20 -36.38
C THR A 276 24.57 25.33 -37.62
N GLY A 277 23.66 25.81 -38.49
CA GLY A 277 23.52 25.38 -39.89
C GLY A 277 22.17 24.69 -40.17
N SER A 278 21.23 25.26 -40.93
CA SER A 278 21.24 25.62 -42.38
C SER A 278 20.30 24.67 -43.14
N GLY A 279 19.28 25.22 -43.83
CA GLY A 279 18.21 24.46 -44.53
C GLY A 279 18.59 23.96 -45.94
N PRO A 280 17.69 23.97 -46.98
CA PRO A 280 16.35 24.60 -47.04
C PRO A 280 15.22 23.80 -47.75
N ALA A 281 14.03 24.42 -47.71
CA ALA A 281 12.80 24.32 -48.52
C ALA A 281 12.68 23.43 -49.79
N ALA A 282 11.49 22.81 -49.90
CA ALA A 282 10.61 22.74 -51.08
C ALA A 282 9.16 22.76 -50.52
N GLN A 283 8.20 23.63 -50.88
CA GLN A 283 7.66 24.02 -52.19
C GLN A 283 7.13 22.85 -53.03
N ASP A 284 5.81 22.61 -52.94
CA ASP A 284 5.01 22.27 -54.11
C ASP A 284 3.61 22.92 -54.01
N SER A 285 3.03 23.24 -55.17
CA SER A 285 1.70 23.80 -55.39
C SER A 285 0.81 22.69 -55.96
N GLY A 286 -0.38 22.38 -55.46
CA GLY A 286 -1.53 23.28 -55.36
C GLY A 286 -2.47 23.06 -56.56
N THR A 287 -3.75 22.80 -56.31
CA THR A 287 -4.90 23.13 -57.20
C THR A 287 -6.21 22.87 -56.44
N ASP A 288 -7.13 23.83 -56.51
CA ASP A 288 -8.52 23.69 -56.07
C ASP A 288 -9.31 22.74 -56.99
N ASP A 289 -10.29 22.02 -56.42
CA ASP A 289 -11.58 21.84 -57.10
C ASP A 289 -12.70 21.74 -56.03
N ALA A 290 -13.88 22.25 -56.35
CA ALA A 290 -14.98 22.46 -55.41
C ALA A 290 -16.26 21.83 -55.93
N GLY A 291 -16.90 20.94 -55.15
CA GLY A 291 -18.18 20.38 -55.57
C GLY A 291 -18.88 19.45 -54.57
N ALA A 292 -20.17 19.75 -54.35
CA ALA A 292 -21.22 18.89 -53.82
C ALA A 292 -21.17 18.52 -52.32
N GLU A 293 -21.85 19.34 -51.52
CA GLU A 293 -22.31 19.00 -50.17
C GLU A 293 -23.37 17.87 -50.22
N ASN A 294 -23.27 16.91 -49.29
CA ASN A 294 -24.34 15.95 -49.00
C ASN A 294 -24.40 15.73 -47.48
N PRO A 295 -25.52 16.00 -46.79
CA PRO A 295 -25.61 15.94 -45.34
C PRO A 295 -25.64 14.47 -44.86
N THR A 296 -24.46 13.88 -44.73
CA THR A 296 -24.30 12.56 -44.11
C THR A 296 -24.62 12.70 -42.62
N GLN A 297 -25.59 11.93 -42.14
CA GLN A 297 -25.95 11.89 -40.73
C GLN A 297 -24.77 11.38 -39.91
N ASP A 298 -24.33 12.15 -38.91
CA ASP A 298 -23.33 11.69 -37.95
C ASP A 298 -23.80 10.39 -37.30
N PRO A 299 -23.02 9.28 -37.39
CA PRO A 299 -23.33 8.09 -36.64
C PRO A 299 -23.21 8.41 -35.15
N ALA A 300 -24.24 8.09 -34.36
CA ALA A 300 -24.24 8.30 -32.92
C ALA A 300 -22.94 7.74 -32.30
N PRO A 301 -22.31 8.46 -31.34
CA PRO A 301 -20.99 8.11 -30.85
C PRO A 301 -21.02 6.69 -30.28
N GLN A 302 -20.29 5.79 -30.93
CA GLN A 302 -20.12 4.43 -30.46
C GLN A 302 -19.48 4.48 -29.07
N ALA A 303 -20.04 3.73 -28.12
CA ALA A 303 -19.46 3.66 -26.78
C ALA A 303 -17.99 3.22 -26.91
N PRO A 304 -17.04 3.93 -26.27
CA PRO A 304 -15.63 3.58 -26.40
C PRO A 304 -15.40 2.16 -25.88
N PRO A 305 -14.49 1.38 -26.51
CA PRO A 305 -14.15 0.05 -26.03
C PRO A 305 -13.70 0.11 -24.56
N ALA A 306 -14.03 -0.92 -23.79
CA ALA A 306 -13.78 -0.94 -22.35
C ALA A 306 -12.31 -0.66 -22.03
N ASP A 307 -12.03 0.46 -21.37
CA ASP A 307 -10.67 0.89 -21.01
C ASP A 307 -10.02 -0.17 -20.10
N PRO A 308 -8.97 -0.88 -20.56
CA PRO A 308 -8.34 -1.94 -19.76
C PRO A 308 -7.70 -1.38 -18.48
N TYR A 309 -7.47 -0.07 -18.40
CA TYR A 309 -6.92 0.62 -17.23
C TYR A 309 -7.96 1.17 -16.26
N ARG A 310 -9.25 0.85 -16.43
CA ARG A 310 -10.32 1.39 -15.59
C ARG A 310 -10.28 0.79 -14.17
N ARG A 311 -9.29 1.20 -13.37
CA ARG A 311 -9.37 1.13 -11.91
C ARG A 311 -10.65 1.86 -11.50
N TYR A 312 -11.57 1.11 -10.91
CA TYR A 312 -12.71 1.55 -10.12
C TYR A 312 -13.45 2.79 -10.66
N PRO A 313 -14.61 2.63 -11.33
CA PRO A 313 -15.51 3.75 -11.55
C PRO A 313 -15.82 4.39 -10.20
N THR A 314 -15.38 5.62 -9.97
CA THR A 314 -15.83 6.42 -8.82
C THR A 314 -17.32 6.68 -9.03
N PRO A 315 -18.23 6.11 -8.22
CA PRO A 315 -19.64 6.31 -8.43
C PRO A 315 -19.96 7.78 -8.19
N ARG A 316 -20.75 8.39 -9.08
CA ARG A 316 -21.32 9.71 -8.79
C ARG A 316 -22.25 9.56 -7.58
N ARG A 317 -22.22 10.55 -6.68
CA ARG A 317 -22.94 10.51 -5.40
C ARG A 317 -24.44 10.22 -5.64
N GLY A 318 -24.86 8.98 -5.36
CA GLY A 318 -26.27 8.55 -5.44
C GLY A 318 -26.55 7.32 -6.33
N GLU A 319 -25.61 6.87 -7.16
CA GLU A 319 -25.84 5.73 -8.07
C GLU A 319 -25.50 4.37 -7.44
N LYS A 320 -26.32 3.35 -7.74
CA LYS A 320 -26.02 1.95 -7.37
C LYS A 320 -25.13 1.30 -8.45
N PHE A 321 -24.04 0.67 -8.01
CA PHE A 321 -23.00 0.13 -8.88
C PHE A 321 -23.45 -1.15 -9.61
N ALA A 322 -23.44 -1.13 -10.94
CA ALA A 322 -23.57 -2.33 -11.76
C ALA A 322 -22.19 -2.96 -12.00
N ASN A 323 -22.06 -4.27 -11.83
CA ASN A 323 -20.82 -5.00 -12.12
C ASN A 323 -20.60 -5.09 -13.65
N PRO A 324 -19.50 -4.58 -14.21
CA PRO A 324 -19.19 -4.72 -15.63
C PRO A 324 -18.68 -6.12 -16.03
N TRP A 325 -18.63 -7.07 -15.08
CA TRP A 325 -18.27 -8.48 -15.28
C TRP A 325 -19.38 -9.43 -14.78
N ALA A 326 -20.64 -8.98 -14.82
CA ALA A 326 -21.80 -9.84 -14.62
C ALA A 326 -22.44 -10.10 -15.99
N ASP A 327 -22.08 -11.26 -16.56
CA ASP A 327 -22.38 -11.77 -17.91
C ASP A 327 -21.81 -10.94 -19.09
#